data_AF-A0A1I6L8X9-F1
#
_entry.id   AF-A0A1I6L8X9-F1
#
_cell.length_a   1.000
_cell.length_b   1.000
_cell.length_c   1.000
_cell.angle_alpha   90.00
_cell.angle_beta   90.00
_cell.angle_gamma   90.00
#
_symmetry.space_group_name_H-M   'P 1'
#
loop_
_entity.id
_entity.type
_entity.pdbx_description
1 polymer ?
#
loop_
_entity_poly.entity_id
_entity_poly.type
_entity_poly.pdbx_seq_one_letter_code
_entity_poly.pdbx_strand_id
1 'polypeptide(L)' 'MNEHVAVCRDCEWEQVFPKRDMAEHGKRVHEDETGHTVALE' A
#
# COMPACT_ATOMS: atom_id res chain seq x y z
N MET A 1 -15.21 -8.01 -7.05
CA MET A 1 -14.71 -6.65 -6.74
C MET A 1 -13.23 -6.68 -7.05
N ASN A 2 -12.71 -5.73 -7.84
CA ASN A 2 -11.25 -5.57 -7.98
C ASN A 2 -10.81 -4.65 -6.84
N GLU A 3 -10.61 -5.25 -5.67
CA GLU A 3 -9.93 -4.61 -4.56
C GLU A 3 -8.42 -4.73 -4.76
N HIS A 4 -7.69 -3.68 -4.38
CA HIS A 4 -6.25 -3.58 -4.50
C HIS A 4 -5.68 -3.38 -3.10
N VAL A 5 -4.82 -4.28 -2.65
CA VAL A 5 -4.32 -4.26 -1.27
C VAL A 5 -2.89 -3.76 -1.27
N ALA A 6 -2.60 -2.75 -0.45
CA ALA A 6 -1.23 -2.32 -0.18
C ALA A 6 -0.78 -2.92 1.15
N VAL A 7 0.30 -3.70 1.10
CA VAL A 7 0.84 -4.43 2.26
C VAL A 7 2.29 -4.02 2.47
N CYS A 8 2.60 -3.53 3.67
CA CYS A 8 3.96 -3.23 4.05
C CYS A 8 4.69 -4.52 4.45
N ARG A 9 5.95 -4.68 4.01
CA ARG A 9 6.75 -5.87 4.34
C ARG A 9 7.59 -5.70 5.61
N ASP A 10 7.77 -4.47 6.03
CA ASP A 10 8.62 -4.11 7.17
C ASP A 10 7.79 -3.84 8.45
N CYS A 11 6.48 -3.66 8.31
CA CYS A 11 5.55 -3.50 9.44
C CYS A 11 4.16 -4.08 9.14
N GLU A 12 3.28 -4.17 10.14
CA GLU A 12 1.93 -4.74 10.04
C GLU A 12 0.92 -3.81 9.34
N TRP A 13 1.37 -2.90 8.46
CA TRP A 13 0.49 -1.99 7.75
C TRP A 13 -0.12 -2.67 6.52
N GLU A 14 -1.45 -2.71 6.48
CA GLU A 14 -2.25 -3.23 5.37
C GLU A 14 -3.43 -2.27 5.10
N GLN A 15 -3.66 -1.93 3.83
CA GLN A 15 -4.79 -1.10 3.42
C GLN A 15 -5.42 -1.60 2.12
N VAL A 16 -6.75 -1.69 2.12
CA VAL A 16 -7.54 -2.12 0.96
C VAL A 16 -8.09 -0.89 0.24
N PHE A 17 -7.83 -0.81 -1.06
CA PHE A 17 -8.26 0.29 -1.91
C PHE A 17 -9.20 -0.18 -3.02
N PRO A 18 -10.21 0.64 -3.37
CA PRO A 18 -11.15 0.32 -4.43
C PRO A 18 -10.57 0.53 -5.85
N LYS A 19 -9.41 1.17 -5.97
CA LYS A 19 -8.73 1.46 -7.25
C LYS A 19 -7.22 1.31 -7.09
N ARG A 20 -6.57 0.81 -8.13
CA ARG A 20 -5.11 0.61 -8.16
C ARG A 20 -4.32 1.90 -7.93
N ASP A 21 -4.73 3.00 -8.55
CA ASP A 21 -4.08 4.31 -8.40
C ASP A 21 -4.05 4.79 -6.95
N MET A 22 -5.14 4.56 -6.20
CA MET A 22 -5.22 4.88 -4.77
C MET A 22 -4.28 3.99 -3.95
N ALA A 23 -4.17 2.71 -4.31
CA ALA A 23 -3.23 1.79 -3.68
C ALA A 23 -1.77 2.17 -3.96
N GLU A 24 -1.45 2.57 -5.19
CA GLU A 24 -0.13 3.07 -5.59
C GLU A 24 0.24 4.37 -4.85
N HIS A 25 -0.74 5.25 -4.62
CA HIS A 25 -0.54 6.44 -3.81
C HIS A 25 -0.31 6.09 -2.34
N GLY A 26 -1.17 5.27 -1.73
CA GLY A 26 -1.03 4.85 -0.33
C GLY A 26 0.30 4.12 -0.07
N LYS A 27 0.69 3.26 -1.00
CA LYS A 27 2.02 2.63 -1.04
C LYS A 27 3.12 3.70 -0.94
N ARG A 28 3.15 4.65 -1.89
CA ARG A 28 4.19 5.68 -1.95
C ARG A 28 4.25 6.55 -0.69
N VAL A 29 3.09 6.96 -0.17
CA VAL A 29 3.01 7.76 1.06
C VAL A 29 3.62 7.00 2.24
N HIS A 30 3.26 5.74 2.42
CA HIS A 30 3.81 4.93 3.50
C HIS A 30 5.32 4.70 3.34
N GLU A 31 5.79 4.39 2.12
CA GLU A 31 7.22 4.22 1.83
C GLU A 31 8.00 5.53 2.12
N ASP A 32 7.45 6.70 1.81
CA ASP A 32 8.08 8.00 2.06
C ASP A 32 8.11 8.37 3.54
N GLU A 33 7.00 8.16 4.27
CA GLU A 33 6.91 8.51 5.69
C GLU A 33 7.76 7.61 6.59
N THR A 34 7.91 6.34 6.22
CA THR A 34 8.52 5.32 7.10
C THR A 34 9.84 4.77 6.57
N GLY A 35 10.15 4.97 5.29
CA GLY A 35 11.29 4.33 4.61
C GLY A 35 11.11 2.83 4.41
N HIS A 36 9.91 2.28 4.61
CA HIS A 36 9.61 0.86 4.41
C HIS A 36 9.38 0.50 2.95
N THR A 37 9.30 -0.80 2.66
CA THR A 37 8.93 -1.34 1.34
C THR A 37 7.49 -1.83 1.36
N VAL A 38 6.66 -1.29 0.46
CA VAL A 38 5.25 -1.68 0.36
C VAL A 38 4.97 -2.39 -0.97
N ALA A 39 4.26 -3.51 -0.93
CA ALA A 39 3.82 -4.27 -2.08
C ALA A 39 2.34 -4.03 -2.37
N LEU A 40 1.94 -4.21 -3.63
CA LEU A 40 0.53 -4.23 -4.04
C LEU A 40 0.13 -5.66 -4.41
N GLU A 41 -0.95 -6.13 -3.81
CA GLU A 41 -1.61 -7.42 -4.06
C GLU A 41 -3.00 -7.24 -4.68
#